data_AF-A0A1W7CUB0-F1
#
_entry.id   AF-A0A1W7CUB0-F1
#
_cell.length_a   1.000
_cell.length_b   1.000
_cell.length_c   1.000
_cell.angle_alpha   90.00
_cell.angle_beta   90.00
_cell.angle_gamma   90.00
#
_symmetry.space_group_name_H-M   'P 1'
#
loop_
_entity.id
_entity.type
_entity.pdbx_description
1 polymer ?
#
loop_
_entity_poly.entity_id
_entity_poly.type
_entity_poly.pdbx_seq_one_letter_code
_entity_poly.pdbx_strand_id
1 'polypeptide(L)'
;MSEGGAGSREAFIAALAPLVAAIGGELIEPGEKRDDDVLLAWAGAPAVAVRLPLLSASLEHVLAELARTHGRPLADLDRATKQQIVRRLEARGAFAMRHGVETVATALGVSRFTVYNYLNRSTNC
;
A
#
# COMPACT_ATOMS: atom_id res chain seq x y z
N MET A 1 -29.72 -23.53 -14.74
CA MET A 1 -28.71 -22.96 -15.64
C MET A 1 -27.97 -21.86 -14.88
N SER A 2 -26.77 -22.18 -14.41
CA SER A 2 -25.63 -21.33 -14.01
C SER A 2 -25.86 -19.95 -13.34
N GLU A 3 -26.48 -19.88 -12.16
CA GLU A 3 -26.34 -18.72 -11.24
C GLU A 3 -25.24 -18.90 -10.19
N GLY A 4 -24.84 -20.14 -9.89
CA GLY A 4 -23.87 -20.44 -8.82
C GLY A 4 -22.43 -19.96 -9.09
N GLY A 5 -22.07 -19.72 -10.36
CA GLY A 5 -20.73 -19.25 -10.74
C GLY A 5 -20.51 -17.76 -10.49
N ALA A 6 -21.54 -16.93 -10.72
CA ALA A 6 -21.46 -15.47 -10.57
C ALA A 6 -21.34 -15.07 -9.09
N GLY A 7 -22.17 -15.66 -8.21
CA GLY A 7 -22.11 -15.39 -6.77
C GLY A 7 -20.80 -15.83 -6.11
N SER A 8 -20.18 -16.92 -6.59
CA SER A 8 -18.87 -17.38 -6.11
C SER A 8 -17.74 -16.45 -6.55
N ARG A 9 -17.82 -15.90 -7.78
CA ARG A 9 -16.89 -14.88 -8.27
C ARG A 9 -16.99 -13.59 -7.45
N GLU A 10 -18.20 -13.09 -7.21
CA GLU A 10 -18.41 -11.87 -6.42
C GLU A 10 -17.89 -12.01 -4.98
N ALA A 11 -18.14 -13.16 -4.34
CA ALA A 11 -17.61 -13.46 -3.01
C ALA A 11 -16.07 -13.46 -2.98
N PHE A 12 -15.43 -14.03 -4.02
CA PHE A 12 -13.98 -14.01 -4.17
C PHE A 12 -13.43 -12.60 -4.34
N ILE A 13 -14.05 -11.79 -5.20
CA ILE A 13 -13.66 -10.38 -5.42
C ILE A 13 -13.81 -9.58 -4.12
N ALA A 14 -14.93 -9.73 -3.42
CA ALA A 14 -15.18 -9.06 -2.15
C ALA A 14 -14.15 -9.43 -1.07
N ALA A 15 -13.72 -10.70 -1.02
CA ALA A 15 -12.69 -11.16 -0.09
C ALA A 15 -11.30 -10.57 -0.41
N LEU A 16 -10.99 -10.31 -1.69
CA LEU A 16 -9.71 -9.76 -2.12
C LEU A 16 -9.64 -8.23 -2.09
N ALA A 17 -10.78 -7.55 -2.17
CA ALA A 17 -10.84 -6.08 -2.20
C ALA A 17 -10.05 -5.40 -1.06
N PRO A 18 -10.09 -5.87 0.21
CA PRO A 18 -9.29 -5.26 1.28
C PRO A 18 -7.79 -5.39 1.06
N LEU A 19 -7.34 -6.53 0.52
CA LEU A 19 -5.92 -6.77 0.23
C LEU A 19 -5.44 -5.88 -0.93
N VAL A 20 -6.21 -5.86 -2.03
CA VAL A 20 -5.89 -5.04 -3.21
C VAL A 20 -5.88 -3.56 -2.85
N ALA A 21 -6.86 -3.11 -2.06
CA ALA A 21 -6.87 -1.76 -1.53
C ALA A 21 -5.62 -1.48 -0.68
N ALA A 22 -5.27 -2.36 0.28
CA ALA A 22 -4.15 -2.14 1.19
C ALA A 22 -2.78 -2.03 0.49
N ILE A 23 -2.60 -2.72 -0.64
CA ILE A 23 -1.37 -2.59 -1.43
C ILE A 23 -1.39 -1.36 -2.35
N GLY A 24 -2.54 -0.71 -2.54
CA GLY A 24 -2.76 0.39 -3.47
C GLY A 24 -3.07 -0.05 -4.90
N GLY A 25 -3.49 -1.30 -5.08
CA GLY A 25 -3.83 -1.87 -6.38
C GLY A 25 -5.27 -1.57 -6.78
N GLU A 26 -5.59 -1.88 -8.03
CA GLU A 26 -6.91 -1.68 -8.61
C GLU A 26 -7.47 -3.00 -9.14
N LEU A 27 -8.75 -3.25 -8.89
CA LEU A 27 -9.47 -4.41 -9.46
C LEU A 27 -9.97 -4.03 -10.84
N ILE A 28 -9.59 -4.82 -11.85
CA ILE A 28 -9.87 -4.59 -13.27
C ILE A 28 -10.68 -5.78 -13.80
N GLU A 29 -11.66 -5.52 -14.66
CA GLU A 29 -12.40 -6.58 -15.32
C GLU A 29 -11.48 -7.40 -16.24
N PRO A 30 -11.60 -8.75 -16.30
CA PRO A 30 -10.69 -9.59 -17.09
C PRO A 30 -10.55 -9.18 -18.56
N GLY A 31 -11.60 -8.60 -19.15
CA GLY A 31 -11.60 -8.12 -20.55
C GLY A 31 -10.85 -6.80 -20.76
N GLU A 32 -10.56 -6.05 -19.70
CA GLU A 32 -9.87 -4.76 -19.73
C GLU A 32 -8.42 -4.85 -19.21
N LYS A 33 -7.97 -6.07 -18.90
CA LYS A 33 -6.61 -6.39 -18.47
C LYS A 33 -5.58 -5.84 -19.45
N ARG A 34 -4.51 -5.24 -18.90
CA ARG A 34 -3.24 -4.96 -19.59
C ARG A 34 -2.23 -6.09 -19.36
N ASP A 35 -1.17 -6.12 -20.16
CA ASP A 35 -0.14 -7.17 -20.05
C ASP A 35 0.51 -7.24 -18.65
N ASP A 36 0.70 -6.09 -18.01
CA ASP A 36 1.30 -5.97 -16.68
C ASP A 36 0.31 -6.28 -15.53
N ASP A 37 -0.99 -6.42 -15.81
CA ASP A 37 -1.98 -6.72 -14.77
C ASP A 37 -1.98 -8.23 -14.44
N VAL A 38 -2.15 -8.58 -13.18
CA VAL A 38 -2.15 -9.97 -12.71
C VAL A 38 -3.57 -10.53 -12.81
N LEU A 39 -3.80 -11.51 -13.70
CA LEU A 39 -5.11 -12.16 -13.84
C LEU A 39 -5.29 -13.22 -12.76
N LEU A 40 -6.31 -13.05 -11.92
CA LEU A 40 -6.71 -14.02 -10.91
C LEU A 40 -7.82 -14.91 -11.45
N ALA A 41 -7.65 -16.22 -11.32
CA ALA A 41 -8.64 -17.23 -11.67
C ALA A 41 -9.28 -17.82 -10.42
N TRP A 42 -10.58 -18.10 -10.50
CA TRP A 42 -11.35 -18.75 -9.45
C TRP A 42 -12.20 -19.87 -10.07
N ALA A 43 -12.21 -21.05 -9.44
CA ALA A 43 -12.92 -22.23 -9.95
C ALA A 43 -12.62 -22.56 -11.44
N GLY A 44 -11.38 -22.32 -11.89
CA GLY A 44 -10.95 -22.61 -13.26
C GLY A 44 -11.33 -21.55 -14.30
N ALA A 45 -11.98 -20.44 -13.91
CA ALA A 45 -12.35 -19.35 -14.80
C ALA A 45 -11.68 -18.02 -14.40
N PRO A 46 -11.40 -17.12 -15.35
CA PRO A 46 -10.95 -15.76 -15.05
C PRO A 46 -11.95 -15.03 -14.16
N ALA A 47 -11.52 -14.57 -12.99
CA ALA A 47 -12.37 -13.87 -12.04
C ALA A 47 -12.17 -12.35 -12.14
N VAL A 48 -10.95 -11.87 -11.91
CA VAL A 48 -10.62 -10.44 -11.88
C VAL A 48 -9.13 -10.24 -12.18
N ALA A 49 -8.76 -9.14 -12.81
CA ALA A 49 -7.36 -8.73 -12.94
C ALA A 49 -7.00 -7.73 -11.83
N VAL A 50 -5.78 -7.78 -11.33
CA VAL A 50 -5.26 -6.83 -10.34
C VAL A 50 -4.18 -6.00 -11.01
N ARG A 51 -4.43 -4.69 -11.13
CA ARG A 51 -3.38 -3.74 -11.48
C ARG A 51 -2.57 -3.45 -10.23
N LEU A 52 -1.31 -3.85 -10.26
CA LEU A 52 -0.39 -3.55 -9.18
C LEU A 52 -0.04 -2.06 -9.22
N PRO A 53 0.08 -1.40 -8.06
CA PRO A 53 0.57 -0.04 -8.02
C PRO A 53 2.02 0.00 -8.49
N LEU A 54 2.37 1.07 -9.19
CA LEU A 54 3.76 1.46 -9.35
C LEU A 54 4.40 1.53 -7.96
N LEU A 55 5.66 1.09 -7.83
CA LEU A 55 6.35 1.06 -6.53
C LEU A 55 6.20 2.39 -5.77
N SER A 56 6.32 3.54 -6.43
CA SER A 56 6.11 4.84 -5.78
C SER A 56 4.70 5.07 -5.20
N ALA A 57 3.66 4.56 -5.86
CA ALA A 57 2.27 4.72 -5.43
C ALA A 57 1.91 3.88 -4.19
N SER A 58 2.62 2.77 -3.95
CA SER A 58 2.35 1.92 -2.78
C SER A 58 2.77 2.59 -1.46
N LEU A 59 3.88 3.35 -1.46
CA LEU A 59 4.31 4.10 -0.29
C LEU A 59 3.34 5.23 0.05
N GLU A 60 2.92 6.01 -0.94
CA GLU A 60 1.92 7.07 -0.74
C GLU A 60 0.60 6.51 -0.20
N HIS A 61 0.17 5.35 -0.71
CA HIS A 61 -1.01 4.66 -0.19
C HIS A 61 -0.86 4.28 1.30
N VAL A 62 0.28 3.68 1.67
CA VAL A 62 0.55 3.32 3.07
C VAL A 62 0.56 4.55 3.98
N LEU A 63 1.14 5.66 3.52
CA LEU A 63 1.15 6.92 4.27
C LEU A 63 -0.27 7.50 4.42
N ALA A 64 -1.09 7.44 3.38
CA ALA A 64 -2.48 7.87 3.43
C ALA A 64 -3.30 7.04 4.43
N GLU A 65 -3.10 5.73 4.46
CA GLU A 65 -3.77 4.84 5.42
C GLU A 65 -3.35 5.13 6.86
N LEU A 66 -2.06 5.40 7.09
CA LEU A 66 -1.57 5.83 8.40
C LEU A 66 -2.23 7.15 8.84
N ALA A 67 -2.37 8.12 7.94
CA ALA A 67 -3.02 9.39 8.25
C ALA A 67 -4.50 9.18 8.64
N ARG A 68 -5.22 8.31 7.92
CA ARG A 68 -6.59 7.91 8.26
C ARG A 68 -6.68 7.27 9.63
N THR A 69 -5.76 6.35 9.94
CA THR A 69 -5.71 5.64 11.23
C THR A 69 -5.49 6.60 12.41
N HIS A 70 -4.64 7.62 12.23
CA HIS A 70 -4.37 8.62 13.26
C HIS A 70 -5.42 9.75 13.31
N GLY A 71 -6.34 9.82 12.35
CA GLY A 71 -7.39 10.83 12.27
C GLY A 71 -6.89 12.26 12.05
N ARG A 72 -5.62 12.43 11.67
CA ARG A 72 -4.98 13.74 11.44
C ARG A 72 -3.82 13.63 10.46
N PRO A 73 -3.39 14.74 9.83
CA PRO A 73 -2.20 14.74 8.98
C PRO A 73 -0.98 14.19 9.72
N LEU A 74 -0.15 13.39 9.04
CA LEU A 74 1.06 12.84 9.65
C LEU A 74 2.05 13.92 10.08
N ALA A 75 2.01 15.09 9.42
CA ALA A 75 2.77 16.27 9.79
C ALA A 75 2.47 16.80 11.20
N ASP A 76 1.26 16.56 11.71
CA ASP A 76 0.80 17.06 13.02
C ASP A 76 1.05 16.06 14.15
N LEU A 77 1.66 14.91 13.84
CA LEU A 77 2.01 13.91 14.83
C LEU A 77 3.19 14.36 15.70
N ASP A 78 3.20 13.86 16.92
CA ASP A 78 4.33 14.08 17.81
C ASP A 78 5.59 13.34 17.32
N ARG A 79 6.75 13.76 17.82
CA ARG A 79 8.02 13.22 17.39
C ARG A 79 8.13 11.71 17.62
N ALA A 80 7.59 11.20 18.73
CA ALA A 80 7.67 9.77 19.07
C ALA A 80 6.87 8.93 18.05
N THR A 81 5.66 9.34 17.70
CA THR A 81 4.85 8.64 16.69
C THR A 81 5.51 8.71 15.32
N LYS A 82 6.05 9.87 14.92
CA LYS A 82 6.81 9.99 13.65
C LYS A 82 8.00 9.03 13.59
N GLN A 83 8.73 8.86 14.70
CA GLN A 83 9.83 7.89 14.80
C GLN A 83 9.34 6.44 14.67
N GLN A 84 8.20 6.10 15.28
CA GLN A 84 7.60 4.77 15.16
C GLN A 84 7.15 4.47 13.73
N ILE A 85 6.56 5.46 13.05
CA ILE A 85 6.16 5.33 11.64
C ILE A 85 7.37 5.06 10.76
N VAL A 86 8.45 5.84 10.90
CA VAL A 86 9.68 5.63 10.12
C VAL A 86 10.24 4.22 10.32
N ARG A 87 10.30 3.71 11.56
CA ARG A 87 10.73 2.32 11.84
C ARG A 87 9.86 1.27 11.15
N ARG A 88 8.54 1.45 11.15
CA ARG A 88 7.61 0.52 10.48
C ARG A 88 7.79 0.54 8.95
N LEU A 89 8.02 1.72 8.39
CA LEU A 89 8.27 1.88 6.95
C LEU A 89 9.62 1.26 6.56
N GLU A 90 10.66 1.43 7.39
CA GLU A 90 11.98 0.79 7.21
C GLU A 90 11.88 -0.73 7.20
N ALA A 91 11.19 -1.32 8.18
CA ALA A 91 10.97 -2.77 8.24
C ALA A 91 10.19 -3.33 7.03
N ARG A 92 9.42 -2.48 6.33
CA ARG A 92 8.69 -2.82 5.11
C ARG A 92 9.46 -2.50 3.82
N GLY A 93 10.72 -2.08 3.93
CA GLY A 93 11.57 -1.78 2.77
C GLY A 93 11.25 -0.45 2.08
N ALA A 94 10.47 0.46 2.69
CA ALA A 94 10.04 1.71 2.08
C ALA A 94 11.20 2.60 1.61
N PHE A 95 12.35 2.54 2.29
CA PHE A 95 13.52 3.37 1.97
C PHE A 95 14.47 2.74 0.93
N ALA A 96 14.24 1.50 0.52
CA ALA A 96 14.93 0.91 -0.63
C ALA A 96 14.33 1.39 -1.97
N MET A 97 13.18 2.05 -1.92
CA MET A 97 12.44 2.52 -3.09
C MET A 97 13.00 3.87 -3.56
N ARG A 98 12.98 4.09 -4.89
CA ARG A 98 13.38 5.38 -5.47
C ARG A 98 12.48 6.48 -4.89
N HIS A 99 13.11 7.56 -4.39
CA HIS A 99 12.46 8.69 -3.73
C HIS A 99 11.77 8.39 -2.39
N GLY A 100 11.88 7.18 -1.82
CA GLY A 100 11.17 6.81 -0.59
C GLY A 100 11.45 7.74 0.60
N VAL A 101 12.70 8.16 0.78
CA VAL A 101 13.08 9.13 1.83
C VAL A 101 12.40 10.48 1.62
N GLU A 102 12.31 10.96 0.37
CA GLU A 102 11.71 12.24 0.03
C GLU A 102 10.19 12.21 0.24
N THR A 103 9.53 11.15 -0.20
CA THR A 103 8.08 10.95 0.00
C THR A 103 7.71 10.92 1.47
N VAL A 104 8.46 10.17 2.30
CA VAL A 104 8.21 10.09 3.75
C VAL A 104 8.50 11.43 4.44
N ALA A 105 9.60 12.10 4.08
CA ALA A 105 9.95 13.40 4.66
C ALA A 105 8.83 14.43 4.43
N THR A 106 8.34 14.52 3.19
CA THR A 106 7.23 15.40 2.81
C THR A 106 5.96 15.06 3.58
N ALA A 107 5.56 13.79 3.65
CA ALA A 107 4.35 13.38 4.35
C ALA A 107 4.40 13.63 5.87
N LEU A 108 5.56 13.43 6.50
CA LEU A 108 5.76 13.68 7.93
C LEU A 108 6.02 15.16 8.27
N GLY A 109 6.13 16.03 7.26
CA GLY A 109 6.46 17.45 7.47
C GLY A 109 7.83 17.65 8.12
N VAL A 110 8.83 16.84 7.76
CA VAL A 110 10.20 16.91 8.29
C VAL A 110 11.23 16.93 7.17
N SER A 111 12.47 17.27 7.48
CA SER A 111 13.55 17.23 6.49
C SER A 111 14.01 15.78 6.21
N ARG A 112 14.59 15.54 5.02
CA ARG A 112 15.26 14.27 4.70
C ARG A 112 16.33 13.91 5.74
N PHE A 113 17.07 14.91 6.22
CA PHE A 113 18.03 14.75 7.31
C PHE A 113 17.39 14.21 8.59
N THR A 114 16.19 14.70 8.95
CA THR A 114 15.43 14.22 10.11
C THR A 114 14.99 12.76 9.93
N VAL A 115 14.62 12.34 8.71
CA VAL A 115 14.31 10.94 8.42
C VAL A 115 15.54 10.06 8.62
N TYR A 116 16.71 10.44 8.09
CA TYR A 116 17.96 9.71 8.32
C TYR A 116 18.32 9.64 9.82
N ASN A 117 18.07 10.70 10.59
CA ASN A 117 18.26 10.68 12.04
C ASN A 117 17.36 9.64 12.73
N TYR A 118 16.10 9.51 12.28
CA TYR A 118 15.18 8.51 12.83
C TYR A 118 15.62 7.09 12.48
N LEU A 119 16.15 6.85 11.27
CA LEU A 119 16.70 5.55 10.84
C LEU A 119 17.92 5.14 11.67
N ASN A 120 18.88 6.06 11.88
CA ASN A 120 20.07 5.77 12.69
C ASN A 120 19.76 5.44 14.16
N ARG A 121 18.57 5.80 14.66
CA ARG A 121 18.14 5.49 16.02
C ARG A 121 17.45 4.13 16.11
N SER A 122 17.09 3.50 14.98
CA SER A 122 16.44 2.19 14.88
C SER A 122 17.44 1.04 15.04
N THR A 123 18.67 1.20 14.56
CA THR A 123 19.68 0.14 14.41
C THR A 123 20.43 -0.21 15.71
N ASN A 124 20.10 0.45 16.83
CA ASN A 124 20.83 0.33 18.10
C ASN A 124 20.00 -0.28 19.25
N CYS A 125 19.05 -1.17 18.95
CA CYS A 125 18.32 -1.96 19.95
C CYS A 125 18.26 -3.43 19.55
#